data_AF-A0A2T5JKH9-F1
#
_entry.id   AF-A0A2T5JKH9-F1
#
_cell.length_a   1.000
_cell.length_b   1.000
_cell.length_c   1.000
_cell.angle_alpha   90.00
_cell.angle_beta   90.00
_cell.angle_gamma   90.00
#
_symmetry.space_group_name_H-M   'P 1'
#
loop_
_entity.id
_entity.type
_entity.pdbx_description
1 polymer ?
#
loop_
_entity_poly.entity_id
_entity_poly.type
_entity_poly.pdbx_seq_one_letter_code
_entity_poly.pdbx_strand_id
1 'polypeptide(L)' 'MGKLNGLGRTFFSSMIKGAKRSDALRKRKIEKELREMGFSRMKSKMKVADLDNGR' A
#
# COMPACT_ATOMS: atom_id res chain seq x y z
N MET A 1 36.85 11.35 8.21
CA MET A 1 35.40 11.23 8.43
C MET A 1 34.69 11.37 7.09
N GLY A 2 34.37 10.25 6.45
CA GLY A 2 33.90 10.17 5.06
C GLY A 2 32.41 10.51 4.91
N LYS A 3 32.08 11.34 3.91
CA LYS A 3 30.73 11.74 3.52
C LYS A 3 30.03 10.58 2.78
N LEU A 4 29.25 9.77 3.49
CA LEU A 4 28.35 8.74 2.92
C LEU A 4 26.87 9.17 2.87
N ASN A 5 26.57 10.47 3.00
CA ASN A 5 25.25 10.92 3.48
C ASN A 5 24.19 11.24 2.41
N GLY A 6 24.42 10.94 1.13
CA GLY A 6 23.49 11.34 0.04
C GLY A 6 22.70 10.18 -0.57
N LEU A 7 23.41 9.22 -1.15
CA LEU A 7 22.80 8.19 -2.00
C LEU A 7 21.89 7.24 -1.22
N GLY A 8 22.31 6.77 -0.04
CA GLY A 8 21.51 5.83 0.77
C GLY A 8 20.14 6.37 1.19
N ARG A 9 20.03 7.68 1.50
CA ARG A 9 18.76 8.33 1.83
C ARG A 9 17.82 8.44 0.63
N THR A 10 18.35 8.71 -0.56
CA THR A 10 17.56 8.82 -1.80
C THR A 10 17.03 7.46 -2.23
N PHE A 11 17.86 6.41 -2.17
CA PHE A 11 17.42 5.04 -2.43
C PHE A 11 16.35 4.58 -1.43
N PHE A 12 16.56 4.81 -0.13
CA PHE A 12 15.59 4.45 0.92
C PHE A 12 14.26 5.21 0.78
N SER A 13 14.31 6.51 0.47
CA SER A 13 13.09 7.31 0.26
C SER A 13 12.31 6.88 -0.99
N SER A 14 13.01 6.52 -2.07
CA SER A 14 12.40 5.98 -3.28
C SER A 14 11.77 4.60 -3.03
N MET A 15 12.44 3.76 -2.25
CA MET A 15 11.96 2.43 -1.86
C MET A 15 10.70 2.51 -0.97
N ILE A 16 10.68 3.42 0.02
CA ILE A 16 9.47 3.68 0.83
C ILE A 16 8.33 4.19 -0.04
N LYS A 17 8.61 5.09 -0.99
CA LYS A 17 7.59 5.62 -1.90
C LYS A 17 7.07 4.53 -2.85
N GLY A 18 7.94 3.63 -3.30
CA GLY A 18 7.60 2.43 -4.06
C GLY A 18 6.73 1.46 -3.26
N ALA A 19 7.10 1.18 -2.01
CA ALA A 19 6.33 0.33 -1.08
C ALA A 19 4.91 0.88 -0.84
N LYS A 20 4.80 2.17 -0.52
CA LYS A 20 3.49 2.84 -0.36
C LYS A 20 2.64 2.76 -1.62
N ARG A 21 3.25 2.86 -2.80
CA ARG A 21 2.54 2.74 -4.08
C ARG A 21 2.10 1.30 -4.35
N SER A 22 2.92 0.30 -4.06
CA SER A 22 2.53 -1.11 -4.19
C SER A 22 1.41 -1.48 -3.23
N ASP A 23 1.44 -0.99 -2.00
CA ASP A 23 0.37 -1.22 -1.01
C ASP A 23 -0.96 -0.58 -1.45
N ALA A 24 -0.91 0.65 -1.95
CA ALA A 24 -2.09 1.32 -2.50
C ALA A 24 -2.69 0.57 -3.70
N LEU A 25 -1.84 0.04 -4.59
CA LEU A 25 -2.28 -0.77 -5.73
C LEU A 25 -2.89 -2.10 -5.28
N ARG A 26 -2.31 -2.76 -4.27
CA ARG A 26 -2.83 -4.00 -3.68
C ARG A 26 -4.21 -3.77 -3.06
N LYS A 27 -4.37 -2.74 -2.23
CA LYS A 27 -5.66 -2.34 -1.63
C LYS A 27 -6.72 -2.05 -2.69
N ARG A 28 -6.35 -1.34 -3.76
CA ARG A 28 -7.26 -1.03 -4.88
C ARG A 28 -7.71 -2.27 -5.63
N LYS A 29 -6.82 -3.25 -5.83
CA LYS A 29 -7.15 -4.53 -6.48
C LYS A 29 -8.17 -5.30 -5.65
N ILE A 30 -7.93 -5.43 -4.34
CA ILE A 30 -8.83 -6.11 -3.40
C ILE A 30 -10.19 -5.39 -3.34
N GLU A 31 -10.21 -4.05 -3.28
CA GLU A 31 -11.48 -3.29 -3.31
C GLU A 31 -12.27 -3.54 -4.61
N LYS A 32 -11.59 -3.65 -5.74
CA LYS A 32 -12.22 -3.96 -7.04
C LYS A 32 -12.82 -5.36 -7.06
N GLU A 33 -12.06 -6.36 -6.62
CA GLU A 33 -12.52 -7.75 -6.51
C GLU A 33 -13.73 -7.88 -5.56
N LEU A 34 -13.72 -7.16 -4.43
CA LEU A 34 -14.87 -7.12 -3.50
C LEU A 34 -16.11 -6.49 -4.14
N ARG A 35 -15.95 -5.42 -4.91
CA ARG A 35 -17.08 -4.83 -5.64
C ARG A 35 -17.60 -5.75 -6.74
N GLU A 36 -16.73 -6.47 -7.44
CA GLU A 36 -17.11 -7.45 -8.47
C GLU A 36 -17.84 -8.66 -7.86
N MET A 37 -17.51 -9.04 -6.62
CA MET A 37 -18.27 -10.02 -5.83
C MET A 37 -19.62 -9.49 -5.30
N GLY A 38 -19.99 -8.24 -5.60
CA GLY A 38 -21.26 -7.63 -5.20
C GLY A 38 -21.25 -6.97 -3.82
N PHE A 39 -20.08 -6.80 -3.18
CA PHE A 39 -20.01 -6.03 -1.94
C PHE A 39 -20.23 -4.54 -2.19
N SER A 40 -21.00 -3.89 -1.31
CA SER A 40 -21.15 -2.44 -1.35
C SER A 40 -19.79 -1.76 -1.16
N ARG A 41 -19.65 -0.53 -1.66
CA ARG A 41 -18.41 0.26 -1.54
C ARG A 41 -17.96 0.40 -0.08
N MET A 42 -18.90 0.55 0.85
CA MET A 42 -18.61 0.67 2.29
C MET A 42 -18.06 -0.64 2.86
N LYS A 43 -18.72 -1.79 2.60
CA LYS A 43 -18.23 -3.10 3.04
C LYS A 43 -16.89 -3.47 2.43
N SER A 44 -16.67 -3.11 1.16
CA SER A 44 -15.41 -3.36 0.47
C SER A 44 -14.25 -2.62 1.14
N LYS A 45 -14.46 -1.35 1.52
CA LYS A 45 -13.46 -0.56 2.24
C LYS A 45 -13.17 -1.10 3.65
N MET A 46 -14.20 -1.51 4.39
CA MET A 46 -14.01 -2.12 5.71
C MET A 46 -13.16 -3.39 5.62
N LYS A 47 -13.51 -4.31 4.71
CA LYS A 47 -12.72 -5.54 4.50
C LYS A 47 -11.27 -5.27 4.09
N VAL A 48 -11.03 -4.28 3.23
CA VAL A 48 -9.66 -3.90 2.85
C VAL A 48 -8.90 -3.35 4.07
N ALA A 49 -9.55 -2.59 4.94
CA ALA A 49 -8.95 -2.10 6.18
C ALA A 49 -8.69 -3.22 7.19
N ASP A 50 -9.58 -4.22 7.29
CA ASP A 50 -9.38 -5.40 8.15
C ASP A 50 -8.16 -6.22 7.68
N LEU A 51 -8.07 -6.47 6.36
CA LEU A 51 -6.94 -7.16 5.73
C LEU A 51 -5.61 -6.40 5.87
N ASP A 52 -5.65 -5.08 5.86
CA ASP A 52 -4.47 -4.22 6.03
C ASP A 52 -3.99 -4.16 7.49
N ASN A 53 -4.92 -4.23 8.44
CA ASN A 53 -4.61 -4.26 9.88
C ASN A 53 -4.25 -5.66 10.40
N GLY A 54 -4.31 -6.69 9.55
CA GLY A 54 -3.95 -8.07 9.91
C GLY A 54 -4.92 -8.74 10.88
N ARG A 55 -6.21 -8.35 10.87
CA ARG A 55 -7.27 -8.98 11.66
C ARG A 55 -8.11 -9.95 10.83
#